data_AF-A0A383AIR9-F1
#
_entry.id   AF-A0A383AIR9-F1
#
_cell.length_a   1.000
_cell.length_b   1.000
_cell.length_c   1.000
_cell.angle_alpha   90.00
_cell.angle_beta   90.00
_cell.angle_gamma   90.00
#
_symmetry.space_group_name_H-M   'P 1'
#
loop_
_entity.id
_entity.type
_entity.pdbx_description
1 polymer ?
#
loop_
_entity_poly.entity_id
_entity_poly.type
_entity_poly.pdbx_seq_one_letter_code
_entity_poly.pdbx_strand_id
1 'polypeptide(L)' 'MTTLVVAAHPDDEVLGCGASIYKWATAGDDVHVLILAEGITSRDITLESNAISAL' A
#
# COMPACT_ATOMS: atom_id res chain seq x y z
N MET A 1 20.48 -6.87 -8.94
CA MET A 1 19.52 -6.06 -9.72
C MET A 1 18.68 -5.27 -8.74
N THR A 2 17.94 -4.25 -9.19
CA THR A 2 16.94 -3.57 -8.36
C THR A 2 15.56 -3.89 -8.89
N THR A 3 14.65 -4.29 -8.00
CA THR A 3 13.27 -4.66 -8.33
C THR A 3 12.31 -3.80 -7.53
N LEU A 4 11.31 -3.21 -8.19
CA LEU A 4 10.24 -2.43 -7.54
C LEU A 4 8.91 -3.15 -7.69
N VAL A 5 8.24 -3.42 -6.57
CA VAL A 5 6.86 -3.92 -6.53
C VAL A 5 5.95 -2.75 -6.18
N VAL A 6 4.93 -2.52 -7.00
CA VAL A 6 3.91 -1.49 -6.76
C VAL A 6 2.61 -2.20 -6.42
N ALA A 7 2.09 -1.93 -5.23
CA ALA A 7 0.87 -2.50 -4.71
C ALA A 7 -0.13 -1.38 -4.39
N ALA A 8 -1.42 -1.63 -4.66
CA ALA A 8 -2.45 -0.64 -4.46
C ALA A 8 -2.72 -0.43 -2.96
N HIS A 9 -2.91 -1.52 -2.24
CA HIS A 9 -3.16 -1.54 -0.79
C HIS A 9 -2.09 -2.35 -0.05
N PRO A 10 -1.93 -2.15 1.28
CA PRO A 10 -1.19 -3.08 2.10
C PRO A 10 -1.70 -4.51 1.90
N ASP A 11 -0.81 -5.48 1.96
CA ASP A 11 -1.04 -6.93 1.78
C ASP A 11 -1.12 -7.39 0.30
N ASP A 12 -1.42 -6.50 -0.66
CA ASP A 12 -1.46 -6.87 -2.09
C ASP A 12 -0.08 -7.36 -2.59
N GLU A 13 1.02 -6.80 -2.06
CA GLU A 13 2.39 -7.20 -2.43
C GLU A 13 2.70 -8.64 -2.00
N VAL A 14 2.19 -9.06 -0.85
CA VAL A 14 2.42 -10.40 -0.29
C VAL A 14 1.48 -11.41 -0.96
N LEU A 15 0.20 -11.08 -1.06
CA LEU A 15 -0.82 -11.95 -1.63
C LEU A 15 -0.67 -12.15 -3.14
N GLY A 16 -0.27 -11.09 -3.87
CA GLY A 16 -0.07 -11.15 -5.32
C GLY A 16 1.33 -11.59 -5.72
N CYS A 17 2.37 -10.98 -5.15
CA CYS A 17 3.75 -11.10 -5.61
C CYS A 17 4.71 -11.72 -4.61
N GLY A 18 4.23 -12.21 -3.45
CA GLY A 18 5.08 -12.63 -2.33
C GLY A 18 6.13 -13.69 -2.69
N ALA A 19 5.75 -14.70 -3.50
CA ALA A 19 6.68 -15.72 -3.94
C ALA A 19 7.81 -15.16 -4.84
N SER A 20 7.48 -14.20 -5.70
CA SER A 20 8.45 -13.54 -6.58
C SER A 20 9.39 -12.62 -5.78
N ILE A 21 8.84 -11.84 -4.85
CA ILE A 21 9.62 -11.01 -3.90
C ILE A 21 10.63 -11.88 -3.17
N TYR A 22 10.19 -13.00 -2.59
CA TYR A 22 11.07 -13.93 -1.88
C TYR A 22 12.18 -14.47 -2.79
N LYS A 23 11.82 -14.91 -4.00
CA LYS A 23 12.78 -15.43 -4.98
C LYS A 23 13.87 -14.40 -5.33
N TRP A 24 13.49 -13.15 -5.58
CA TRP A 24 14.46 -12.11 -5.96
C TRP A 24 15.30 -11.65 -4.77
N ALA A 25 14.69 -11.46 -3.60
CA ALA A 25 15.42 -11.10 -2.39
C ALA A 25 16.45 -12.16 -2.00
N THR A 26 16.10 -13.45 -2.10
CA THR A 26 17.03 -14.56 -1.84
C THR A 26 18.12 -14.71 -2.90
N ALA A 27 17.87 -14.26 -4.13
CA ALA A 27 18.88 -14.15 -5.18
C ALA A 27 19.84 -12.96 -5.00
N GLY A 28 19.62 -12.12 -3.98
CA GLY A 28 20.45 -10.96 -3.67
C GLY A 28 20.05 -9.68 -4.42
N ASP A 29 18.84 -9.63 -4.98
CA ASP A 29 18.30 -8.38 -5.53
C ASP A 29 17.83 -7.44 -4.42
N ASP A 30 17.99 -6.14 -4.69
CA ASP A 30 17.47 -5.08 -3.83
C ASP A 30 15.99 -4.84 -4.21
N VAL A 31 15.09 -5.35 -3.36
CA VAL A 31 13.64 -5.35 -3.61
C VAL A 31 12.96 -4.27 -2.77
N HIS A 32 12.30 -3.35 -3.47
CA HIS A 32 11.55 -2.25 -2.87
C HIS A 32 10.05 -2.47 -3.09
N VAL A 33 9.24 -2.11 -2.09
CA VAL A 33 7.77 -2.16 -2.19
C VAL A 33 7.22 -0.75 -2.02
N LEU A 34 6.42 -0.31 -3.00
CA LEU A 34 5.65 0.93 -2.94
C LEU A 34 4.17 0.60 -2.77
N ILE A 35 3.60 0.99 -1.64
CA ILE A 35 2.15 0.93 -1.39
C ILE A 35 1.55 2.28 -1.78
N LEU A 36 0.55 2.27 -2.67
CA LEU A 36 -0.03 3.51 -3.21
C LEU A 36 -1.06 4.15 -2.26
N ALA A 37 -1.85 3.36 -1.54
CA ALA A 37 -2.88 3.85 -0.64
C ALA A 37 -3.21 2.84 0.47
N GLU A 38 -3.63 3.31 1.64
CA GLU A 38 -4.07 2.44 2.75
C GLU A 38 -5.56 2.03 2.70
N GLY A 39 -6.17 2.08 1.51
CA GLY A 39 -7.53 1.57 1.29
C GLY A 39 -8.66 2.48 1.80
N ILE A 40 -9.19 2.22 3.00
CA ILE A 40 -10.31 3.02 3.57
C ILE A 40 -9.80 4.25 4.33
N THR A 41 -8.63 4.18 4.96
CA THR A 41 -8.01 5.30 5.67
C THR A 41 -7.49 6.37 4.71
N SER A 42 -7.22 6.02 3.44
CA SER A 42 -6.89 7.00 2.41
C SER A 42 -8.10 7.82 1.93
N ARG A 43 -9.32 7.46 2.33
CA ARG A 43 -10.57 8.15 1.98
C ARG A 43 -11.02 9.11 3.07
N ASP A 44 -10.09 9.70 3.81
CA ASP A 44 -10.41 10.74 4.79
C ASP A 44 -11.03 11.93 4.04
N ILE A 45 -12.34 11.87 3.83
CA ILE A 45 -13.16 13.01 3.49
C ILE A 45 -13.19 13.78 4.79
N THR A 46 -12.35 14.79 4.89
CA THR A 46 -12.47 15.84 5.91
C THR A 46 -13.81 16.53 5.68
N LEU A 47 -14.91 15.91 6.12
CA LEU A 47 -16.12 16.63 6.47
C LEU A 47 -15.76 17.30 7.79
N GLU A 48 -15.18 18.50 7.70
CA GLU A 48 -15.26 19.52 8.73
C GLU A 48 -16.74 19.60 9.18
N SER A 49 -17.11 18.80 10.18
CA SER A 49 -18.45 18.74 10.76
C SER A 49 -18.67 19.90 11.72
N ASN A 50 -18.24 21.09 11.33
CA ASN A 50 -18.46 22.35 12.03
C ASN A 50 -19.54 23.21 11.34
N ALA A 51 -20.45 22.61 10.58
CA ALA A 51 -21.62 23.30 10.06
C ALA A 51 -22.80 22.32 9.88
N ILE A 52 -23.59 22.15 10.94
CA ILE A 52 -25.06 22.31 10.99
C ILE A 52 -25.59 21.61 12.25
N SER A 53 -25.91 22.46 13.25
CA SER A 53 -27.02 22.37 14.21
C SER A 53 -27.37 21.01 14.80
N ALA A 54 -26.77 20.71 15.96
CA ALA A 54 -27.51 20.06 17.04
C ALA A 54 -28.43 21.11 17.72
N LEU A 55 -29.43 21.58 16.97
CA LEU A 55 -30.63 22.29 17.43
C LEU A 55 -31.73 22.11 16.39
#